data_AF-A0A0S3UDC9-F1
#
_entry.id   AF-A0A0S3UDC9-F1
#
_cell.length_a   1.000
_cell.length_b   1.000
_cell.length_c   1.000
_cell.angle_alpha   90.00
_cell.angle_beta   90.00
_cell.angle_gamma   90.00
#
_symmetry.space_group_name_H-M   'P 1'
#
loop_
_entity.id
_entity.type
_entity.pdbx_description
1 polymer ?
#
loop_
_entity_poly.entity_id
_entity_poly.type
_entity_poly.pdbx_seq_one_letter_code
_entity_poly.pdbx_strand_id
1 'polypeptide(L)' 'MNRNRLPSAEVSRLHRENLQRNLQRRMEAAKARGDQALLRMLEAEANYLR' A
#
# COMPACT_ATOMS: atom_id res chain seq x y z
N MET A 1 -5.91 20.55 -25.28
CA MET A 1 -5.26 19.23 -25.14
C MET A 1 -4.99 18.98 -23.67
N ASN A 2 -5.62 17.99 -23.04
CA ASN A 2 -5.34 17.67 -21.62
C ASN A 2 -5.14 16.16 -21.49
N ARG A 3 -3.90 15.71 -21.73
CA ARG A 3 -3.51 14.29 -21.89
C ARG A 3 -2.93 13.70 -20.61
N ASN A 4 -3.58 13.92 -19.46
CA ASN A 4 -3.13 13.36 -18.17
C ASN A 4 -4.10 12.31 -17.60
N ARG A 5 -4.98 11.74 -18.43
CA ARG A 5 -5.85 10.63 -18.01
C ARG A 5 -5.17 9.33 -18.41
N LEU A 6 -4.54 8.68 -17.44
CA LEU A 6 -4.08 7.31 -17.59
C LEU A 6 -5.30 6.42 -17.88
N PRO A 7 -5.19 5.44 -18.79
CA PRO A 7 -6.21 4.43 -19.01
C PRO A 7 -6.64 3.78 -17.67
N SER A 8 -7.93 3.44 -17.52
CA SER A 8 -8.47 2.86 -16.28
C SER A 8 -7.69 1.63 -15.77
N ALA A 9 -7.17 0.81 -16.69
CA ALA A 9 -6.31 -0.33 -16.35
C ALA A 9 -4.96 0.09 -15.72
N GLU A 10 -4.36 1.18 -16.21
CA GLU A 10 -3.11 1.73 -15.70
C GLU A 10 -3.30 2.42 -14.35
N VAL A 11 -4.44 3.11 -14.15
CA VAL A 11 -4.83 3.66 -12.84
C VAL A 11 -5.00 2.55 -11.81
N SER A 12 -5.65 1.45 -12.18
CA SER A 12 -5.88 0.31 -11.28
C SER A 12 -4.57 -0.36 -10.85
N ARG A 13 -3.63 -0.51 -11.80
CA ARG A 13 -2.29 -1.02 -11.52
C ARG A 13 -1.50 -0.08 -10.61
N LEU A 14 -1.46 1.21 -10.95
CA LEU A 14 -0.77 2.22 -10.15
C LEU A 14 -1.33 2.30 -8.73
N HIS A 15 -2.66 2.19 -8.58
CA HIS A 15 -3.32 2.16 -7.28
C HIS A 15 -2.86 0.97 -6.44
N ARG A 16 -2.82 -0.24 -7.01
CA ARG A 16 -2.30 -1.44 -6.33
C ARG A 16 -0.83 -1.29 -5.93
N GLU A 17 0.02 -0.79 -6.83
CA GLU A 17 1.44 -0.56 -6.53
C GLU A 17 1.62 0.50 -5.42
N ASN A 18 0.78 1.53 -5.39
CA ASN A 18 0.79 2.54 -4.33
C ASN A 18 0.33 1.99 -2.99
N LEU A 19 -0.72 1.17 -2.97
CA LEU A 19 -1.18 0.48 -1.76
C LEU A 19 -0.08 -0.42 -1.17
N GLN A 20 0.55 -1.25 -2.02
CA GLN A 20 1.66 -2.11 -1.59
C GLN A 20 2.84 -1.31 -1.03
N ARG A 21 3.27 -0.25 -1.72
CA ARG A 21 4.35 0.63 -1.23
C ARG A 21 4.00 1.32 0.08
N ASN A 22 2.76 1.76 0.25
CA ASN A 22 2.31 2.42 1.46
C ASN A 22 2.28 1.45 2.65
N LEU A 23 1.72 0.26 2.45
CA LEU A 23 1.71 -0.82 3.44
C LEU A 23 3.12 -1.20 3.87
N GLN A 24 4.04 -1.40 2.91
CA GLN A 24 5.43 -1.73 3.19
C GLN A 24 6.10 -0.66 4.08
N ARG A 25 5.98 0.62 3.70
CA ARG A 25 6.53 1.73 4.49
C ARG A 25 5.95 1.80 5.90
N ARG A 26 4.65 1.57 6.05
CA ARG A 26 3.99 1.58 7.36
C ARG A 26 4.45 0.41 8.24
N MET A 27 4.66 -0.76 7.65
CA MET A 27 5.19 -1.93 8.37
C MET A 27 6.64 -1.69 8.81
N GLU A 28 7.48 -1.11 7.96
CA GLU A 28 8.86 -0.76 8.32
C GLU A 28 8.90 0.27 9.46
N ALA A 29 8.06 1.30 9.40
CA ALA A 29 7.93 2.27 10.47
C ALA A 29 7.42 1.63 11.78
N ALA A 30 6.45 0.72 11.71
CA ALA A 30 5.96 -0.03 12.87
C ALA A 30 7.06 -0.90 13.48
N LYS A 31 7.83 -1.62 12.64
CA LYS A 31 9.00 -2.41 13.07
C LYS A 31 10.05 -1.55 13.74
N ALA A 32 10.43 -0.42 13.14
CA ALA A 32 11.43 0.50 13.69
C ALA A 32 10.98 1.09 15.04
N ARG A 33 9.68 1.32 15.22
CA ARG A 33 9.10 1.81 16.48
C ARG A 33 8.86 0.70 17.52
N GLY A 34 9.00 -0.57 17.15
CA GLY A 34 8.64 -1.71 18.02
C GLY A 34 7.12 -1.88 18.23
N ASP A 35 6.30 -1.26 17.38
CA ASP A 35 4.84 -1.22 17.49
C ASP A 35 4.20 -2.50 16.92
N GLN A 36 4.24 -3.57 17.73
CA GLN A 36 3.76 -4.90 17.34
C GLN A 36 2.26 -4.95 17.06
N ALA A 37 1.46 -4.09 17.72
CA ALA A 37 0.03 -4.02 17.49
C ALA A 37 -0.27 -3.45 16.10
N LEU A 38 0.40 -2.35 15.74
CA LEU A 38 0.30 -1.77 14.41
C LEU A 38 0.82 -2.74 13.34
N LEU A 39 1.93 -3.43 13.59
CA LEU A 39 2.48 -4.40 12.64
C LEU A 39 1.46 -5.51 12.30
N ARG A 40 0.83 -6.12 13.31
CA ARG A 40 -0.19 -7.16 13.12
C ARG A 40 -1.40 -6.70 12.33
N MET A 41 -1.86 -5.47 12.57
CA MET A 41 -2.97 -4.89 11.80
C MET A 41 -2.59 -4.70 10.32
N LEU A 42 -1.38 -4.23 10.05
CA LEU A 42 -0.87 -4.03 8.68
C LEU A 42 -0.66 -5.36 7.94
N GLU A 43 -0.20 -6.40 8.64
CA GLU A 43 -0.08 -7.75 8.08
C GLU A 43 -1.44 -8.36 7.75
N ALA A 44 -2.45 -8.17 8.61
CA ALA A 44 -3.82 -8.59 8.32
C ALA A 44 -4.39 -7.86 7.10
N GLU A 45 -4.14 -6.56 6.97
CA GLU A 45 -4.58 -5.79 5.80
C GLU A 45 -3.84 -6.19 4.52
N ALA A 46 -2.54 -6.50 4.60
CA ALA A 46 -1.79 -7.05 3.47
C ALA A 46 -2.34 -8.42 3.02
N ASN A 47 -2.76 -9.27 3.96
CA ASN A 47 -3.36 -10.56 3.66
C ASN A 47 -4.76 -10.43 3.04
N TYR A 48 -5.56 -9.45 3.46
CA TYR A 48 -6.88 -9.19 2.88
C TYR A 48 -6.80 -8.65 1.44
N LEU A 49 -5.76 -7.89 1.12
CA LEU A 49 -5.56 -7.27 -0.19
C LEU A 49 -4.85 -8.18 -1.20
N ARG A 50 -4.40 -9.37 -0.78
CA ARG A 50 -3.78 -10.39 -1.63
C ARG A 50 -4.83 -11.16 -2.42
#